data_AF-A0A957SHC5-F1
#
_entry.id   AF-A0A957SHC5-F1
#
_cell.length_a   1.000
_cell.length_b   1.000
_cell.length_c   1.000
_cell.angle_alpha   90.00
_cell.angle_beta   90.00
_cell.angle_gamma   90.00
#
_symmetry.space_group_name_H-M   'P 1'
#
loop_
_entity.id
_entity.type
_entity.pdbx_description
1 polymer ?
#
loop_
_entity_poly.entity_id
_entity_poly.type
_entity_poly.pdbx_seq_one_letter_code
_entity_poly.pdbx_strand_id
1 'polypeptide(L)'
;MQLVYIDRFDIQNKAEDLSEPSGLTLTPAGDALWTVSDNAKKIFQVTLQGKLNRAQSFDIADKGLEGITLDPTSAFLLTVKEEDNHLILIDVATHKLVQQKRLAELSGYTSVAADFAASDQNKGLEG
;
A
#
# COMPACT_ATOMS: atom_id res chain seq x y z
N MET A 1 -31.14 -0.99 4.71
CA MET A 1 -30.18 0.12 4.90
C MET A 1 -29.60 0.45 3.53
N GLN A 2 -29.74 1.70 3.08
CA GLN A 2 -29.24 2.12 1.75
C GLN A 2 -27.93 2.88 1.95
N LEU A 3 -26.91 2.55 1.15
CA LEU A 3 -25.68 3.32 1.10
C LEU A 3 -25.97 4.69 0.45
N VAL A 4 -25.47 5.75 1.07
CA VAL A 4 -25.58 7.13 0.56
C VAL A 4 -24.17 7.63 0.31
N TYR A 5 -23.94 8.18 -0.88
CA TYR A 5 -22.67 8.83 -1.21
C TYR A 5 -22.59 10.18 -0.47
N ILE A 6 -21.55 10.37 0.33
CA ILE A 6 -21.38 11.56 1.16
C ILE A 6 -20.44 12.56 0.50
N ASP A 7 -19.24 12.12 0.11
CA ASP A 7 -18.21 12.99 -0.48
C ASP A 7 -17.15 12.18 -1.25
N ARG A 8 -16.28 12.87 -1.99
CA ARG A 8 -15.05 12.33 -2.61
C ARG A 8 -13.95 13.36 -2.56
N PHE A 9 -12.76 12.89 -2.18
CA PHE A 9 -11.52 13.65 -2.25
C PHE A 9 -10.55 12.98 -3.22
N ASP A 10 -9.90 13.79 -4.05
CA ASP A 10 -8.78 13.31 -4.86
C ASP A 10 -7.53 13.24 -3.98
N ILE A 11 -6.75 12.17 -4.13
CA ILE A 11 -5.51 11.96 -3.40
C ILE A 11 -4.29 12.09 -4.31
N GLN A 12 -4.48 12.18 -5.63
CA GLN A 12 -3.39 12.27 -6.59
C GLN A 12 -2.61 13.57 -6.39
N ASN A 13 -1.28 13.47 -6.34
CA ASN A 13 -0.37 14.60 -6.32
C ASN A 13 0.88 14.31 -7.14
N LYS A 14 0.80 14.56 -8.45
CA LYS A 14 1.90 14.32 -9.41
C LYS A 14 3.18 15.10 -9.11
N ALA A 15 3.08 16.26 -8.46
CA ALA A 15 4.25 17.06 -8.10
C ALA A 15 5.09 16.42 -6.98
N GLU A 16 4.53 15.42 -6.30
CA GLU A 16 5.13 14.72 -5.18
C GLU A 16 5.25 13.21 -5.44
N ASP A 17 5.15 12.80 -6.70
CA ASP A 17 5.18 11.40 -7.17
C ASP A 17 4.00 10.50 -6.75
N LEU A 18 2.96 11.04 -6.09
CA LEU A 18 1.72 10.29 -5.84
C LEU A 18 0.82 10.34 -7.08
N SER A 19 1.23 9.66 -8.16
CA SER A 19 0.59 9.81 -9.47
C SER A 19 -0.24 8.62 -9.91
N GLU A 20 0.01 7.43 -9.39
CA GLU A 20 -0.77 6.21 -9.61
C GLU A 20 -1.05 5.58 -8.24
N PRO A 21 -1.89 6.21 -7.39
CA PRO A 21 -2.19 5.68 -6.06
C PRO A 21 -2.90 4.34 -6.16
N SER A 22 -2.46 3.37 -5.35
CA SER A 22 -3.06 2.03 -5.28
C SER A 22 -3.78 1.86 -3.92
N GLY A 23 -3.38 0.89 -3.10
CA GLY A 23 -4.03 0.57 -1.84
C GLY A 23 -4.05 1.73 -0.82
N LEU A 24 -5.03 1.66 0.10
CA LEU A 24 -5.24 2.62 1.19
C LEU A 24 -5.50 1.88 2.51
N THR A 25 -4.93 2.38 3.60
CA THR A 25 -5.27 1.93 4.97
C THR A 25 -5.28 3.11 5.94
N LEU A 26 -6.08 3.02 7.02
CA LEU A 26 -6.15 4.07 8.03
C LEU A 26 -4.90 4.11 8.92
N THR A 27 -4.57 5.29 9.42
CA THR A 27 -3.69 5.43 10.59
C THR A 27 -4.37 4.84 11.84
N PRO A 28 -3.62 4.50 12.90
CA PRO A 28 -4.21 4.01 14.16
C PRO A 28 -5.22 4.97 14.78
N ALA A 29 -4.97 6.27 14.64
CA ALA A 29 -5.87 7.32 15.13
C ALA A 29 -7.12 7.51 14.24
N GLY A 30 -7.13 6.93 13.03
CA GLY A 30 -8.23 7.06 12.09
C GLY A 30 -8.40 8.46 11.50
N ASP A 31 -7.36 9.30 11.57
CA ASP A 31 -7.37 10.71 11.16
C ASP A 31 -6.69 10.95 9.80
N ALA A 32 -6.01 9.93 9.27
CA ALA A 32 -5.32 9.96 8.00
C ALA A 32 -5.27 8.56 7.37
N LEU A 33 -4.76 8.49 6.14
CA LEU A 33 -4.58 7.28 5.37
C LEU A 33 -3.11 7.13 4.99
N TRP A 34 -2.61 5.91 5.07
CA TRP A 34 -1.40 5.48 4.37
C TRP A 34 -1.78 4.98 2.99
N THR A 35 -0.98 5.31 1.99
CA THR A 35 -1.11 4.82 0.61
C THR A 35 0.25 4.61 -0.02
N VAL A 36 0.25 3.85 -1.11
CA VAL A 36 1.40 3.66 -1.99
C VAL A 36 1.03 4.12 -3.39
N SER A 37 2.02 4.17 -4.27
CA SER A 37 1.79 4.40 -5.69
C SER A 37 2.65 3.43 -6.49
N ASP A 38 2.07 2.72 -7.47
CA ASP A 38 2.77 1.74 -8.34
C ASP A 38 4.11 2.33 -8.82
N ASN A 39 4.06 3.55 -9.34
CA ASN A 39 5.22 4.17 -9.96
C ASN A 39 6.14 4.96 -9.02
N ALA A 40 5.92 4.93 -7.70
CA ALA A 40 6.72 5.69 -6.74
C ALA A 40 7.47 4.81 -5.76
N LYS A 41 8.67 5.26 -5.36
CA LYS A 41 9.47 4.64 -4.32
C LYS A 41 9.22 5.24 -2.95
N LYS A 42 7.94 5.32 -2.56
CA LYS A 42 7.52 6.11 -1.41
C LYS A 42 6.24 5.59 -0.77
N ILE A 43 6.18 5.64 0.55
CA ILE A 43 4.94 5.53 1.32
C ILE A 43 4.43 6.93 1.59
N PHE A 44 3.15 7.16 1.28
CA PHE A 44 2.50 8.45 1.43
C PHE A 44 1.52 8.41 2.59
N GLN A 45 1.47 9.49 3.37
CA GLN A 45 0.33 9.74 4.25
C GLN A 45 -0.52 10.87 3.65
N VAL A 46 -1.83 10.69 3.57
CA VAL A 46 -2.79 11.72 3.16
C VAL A 46 -3.85 11.90 4.24
N THR A 47 -4.36 13.11 4.42
CA THR A 47 -5.51 13.33 5.30
C THR A 47 -6.76 12.68 4.72
N LEU A 48 -7.83 12.55 5.52
CA LEU A 48 -9.13 12.07 5.04
C LEU A 48 -9.77 12.96 3.96
N GLN A 49 -9.25 14.17 3.74
CA GLN A 49 -9.65 15.09 2.66
C GLN A 49 -8.67 15.09 1.49
N GLY A 50 -7.81 14.07 1.38
CA GLY A 50 -6.88 13.86 0.27
C GLY A 50 -5.66 14.77 0.24
N LYS A 51 -5.36 15.50 1.33
CA LYS A 51 -4.18 16.37 1.39
C LYS A 51 -2.95 15.58 1.79
N LEU A 52 -1.89 15.65 1.00
CA LEU A 52 -0.62 15.01 1.32
C LEU A 52 0.03 15.57 2.59
N ASN A 53 0.40 14.68 3.52
CA ASN A 53 1.21 14.97 4.69
C ASN A 53 2.68 14.60 4.42
N ARG A 54 3.45 15.57 3.93
CA ARG A 54 4.88 15.39 3.57
C ARG A 54 5.74 14.99 4.76
N ALA A 55 5.43 15.47 5.96
CA ALA A 55 6.23 15.21 7.16
C ALA A 55 6.14 13.76 7.65
N GLN A 56 5.09 13.04 7.25
CA GLN A 56 4.87 11.63 7.60
C GLN A 56 5.11 10.68 6.43
N SER A 57 5.25 11.20 5.21
CA SER A 57 5.58 10.40 4.04
C SER A 57 7.08 10.12 3.98
N PHE A 58 7.49 8.96 3.49
CA PHE A 58 8.90 8.54 3.51
C PHE A 58 9.27 7.64 2.33
N ASP A 59 10.51 7.76 1.89
CA ASP A 59 11.04 7.00 0.76
C ASP A 59 11.33 5.55 1.15
N ILE A 60 11.27 4.67 0.16
CA ILE A 60 11.61 3.25 0.25
C ILE A 60 12.45 2.85 -0.97
N ALA A 61 12.94 1.61 -1.01
CA ALA A 61 13.78 1.15 -2.12
C ALA A 61 12.98 0.69 -3.35
N ASP A 62 11.79 0.14 -3.10
CA ASP A 62 10.97 -0.58 -4.06
C ASP A 62 9.89 0.31 -4.68
N LYS A 63 9.52 -0.03 -5.92
CA LYS A 63 8.35 0.46 -6.66
C LYS A 63 7.46 -0.75 -7.00
N GLY A 64 6.35 -0.53 -7.69
CA GLY A 64 5.39 -1.58 -7.99
C GLY A 64 4.64 -2.00 -6.74
N LEU A 65 4.44 -1.05 -5.81
CA LEU A 65 3.74 -1.32 -4.57
C LEU A 65 2.25 -1.17 -4.77
N GLU A 66 1.54 -2.17 -4.28
CA GLU A 66 0.10 -2.28 -4.38
C GLU A 66 -0.51 -2.34 -2.97
N GLY A 67 -1.57 -3.11 -2.76
CA GLY A 67 -2.30 -3.21 -1.49
C GLY A 67 -1.43 -3.00 -0.24
N ILE A 68 -1.87 -2.09 0.63
CA ILE A 68 -1.19 -1.72 1.88
C ILE A 68 -2.15 -1.89 3.05
N THR A 69 -1.65 -2.41 4.16
CA THR A 69 -2.39 -2.52 5.41
C THR A 69 -1.49 -2.24 6.60
N LEU A 70 -2.11 -2.01 7.75
CA LEU A 70 -1.43 -1.84 9.01
C LEU A 70 -1.64 -3.10 9.85
N ASP A 71 -0.59 -3.56 10.52
CA ASP A 71 -0.71 -4.71 11.41
C ASP A 71 -1.60 -4.37 12.64
N PRO A 72 -2.16 -5.39 13.33
CA PRO A 72 -3.02 -5.15 14.48
C PRO A 72 -2.38 -4.39 15.64
N THR A 73 -1.04 -4.42 15.76
CA THR A 73 -0.31 -3.67 16.79
C THR A 73 0.07 -2.26 16.37
N SER A 74 -0.21 -1.89 15.12
CA SER A 74 0.15 -0.59 14.52
C SER A 74 1.65 -0.30 14.45
N ALA A 75 2.49 -1.31 14.63
CA ALA A 75 3.93 -1.21 14.57
C ALA A 75 4.46 -1.32 13.13
N PHE A 76 3.73 -2.03 12.26
CA PHE A 76 4.20 -2.35 10.92
C PHE A 76 3.16 -2.03 9.85
N LEU A 77 3.62 -1.40 8.78
CA LEU A 77 2.93 -1.40 7.50
C LEU A 77 3.33 -2.66 6.73
N LEU A 78 2.34 -3.27 6.10
CA LEU A 78 2.49 -4.39 5.20
C LEU A 78 2.02 -3.94 3.82
N THR A 79 2.88 -4.04 2.82
CA THR A 79 2.52 -3.77 1.42
C THR A 79 2.98 -4.93 0.55
N VAL A 80 2.34 -5.10 -0.60
CA VAL A 80 2.74 -6.12 -1.57
C VAL A 80 3.35 -5.49 -2.80
N LYS A 81 4.27 -6.23 -3.43
CA LYS A 81 4.92 -5.82 -4.67
C LYS A 81 4.42 -6.68 -5.83
N GLU A 82 3.95 -6.02 -6.88
CA GLU A 82 3.29 -6.62 -8.03
C GLU A 82 4.19 -7.56 -8.83
N GLU A 83 5.36 -7.08 -9.27
CA GLU A 83 6.20 -7.78 -10.25
C GLU A 83 6.67 -9.17 -9.79
N ASP A 84 6.90 -9.35 -8.50
CA ASP A 84 7.55 -10.53 -7.94
C ASP A 84 6.81 -11.18 -6.76
N ASN A 85 5.58 -10.71 -6.47
CA ASN A 85 4.69 -11.21 -5.43
C ASN A 85 5.37 -11.32 -4.06
N HIS A 86 5.97 -10.22 -3.60
CA HIS A 86 6.52 -10.14 -2.24
C HIS A 86 5.60 -9.40 -1.29
N LEU A 87 5.57 -9.86 -0.05
CA LEU A 87 5.18 -9.08 1.11
C LEU A 87 6.38 -8.27 1.60
N ILE A 88 6.17 -6.98 1.84
CA ILE A 88 7.15 -6.07 2.41
C ILE A 88 6.62 -5.57 3.76
N LEU A 89 7.44 -5.74 4.80
CA LEU A 89 7.17 -5.28 6.15
C LEU A 89 8.00 -4.03 6.45
N ILE A 90 7.35 -2.96 6.91
CA ILE A 90 7.98 -1.66 7.19
C ILE A 90 7.64 -1.24 8.61
N ASP A 91 8.65 -0.92 9.40
CA ASP A 91 8.48 -0.38 10.75
C ASP A 91 8.01 1.08 10.67
N VAL A 92 6.86 1.38 11.29
CA VAL A 92 6.24 2.71 11.22
C VAL A 92 7.03 3.77 12.00
N ALA A 93 7.70 3.40 13.08
CA ALA A 93 8.41 4.37 13.91
C ALA A 93 9.74 4.81 13.27
N THR A 94 10.40 3.91 12.56
CA THR A 94 11.73 4.12 11.98
C THR A 94 11.71 4.32 10.46
N HIS A 95 10.58 4.05 9.81
CA HIS A 95 10.40 4.04 8.36
C HIS A 95 11.35 3.08 7.65
N LYS A 96 11.79 2.03 8.33
CA LYS A 96 12.75 1.06 7.80
C LYS A 96 12.06 -0.21 7.38
N LEU A 97 12.52 -0.75 6.25
CA LEU A 97 12.18 -2.11 5.86
C LEU A 97 12.71 -3.09 6.91
N VAL A 98 11.82 -3.95 7.38
CA VAL A 98 12.13 -5.00 8.37
C VAL A 98 12.34 -6.33 7.68
N GLN A 99 11.46 -6.66 6.72
CA GLN A 99 11.48 -7.95 6.04
C GLN A 99 10.87 -7.86 4.65
N GLN A 100 11.38 -8.68 3.74
CA GLN A 100 10.70 -9.05 2.50
C GLN A 100 10.53 -10.56 2.46
N LYS A 101 9.39 -11.03 1.98
CA LYS A 101 9.11 -12.46 1.84
C LYS A 101 8.24 -12.72 0.63
N ARG A 102 8.60 -13.71 -0.19
CA ARG A 102 7.74 -14.13 -1.31
C ARG A 102 6.43 -14.67 -0.75
N LEU A 103 5.30 -14.30 -1.35
CA LEU A 103 4.00 -14.86 -0.98
C LEU A 103 4.02 -16.39 -1.09
N ALA A 104 4.72 -16.94 -2.07
CA ALA A 104 4.92 -18.39 -2.26
C ALA A 104 5.58 -19.12 -1.07
N GLU A 105 6.28 -18.40 -0.19
CA GLU A 105 6.93 -18.95 1.00
C GLU A 105 6.04 -18.86 2.25
N LEU A 106 4.85 -18.27 2.14
CA LEU A 106 3.88 -18.17 3.23
C LEU A 106 3.04 -19.45 3.32
N SER A 107 2.77 -19.87 4.56
CA SER A 107 1.83 -20.97 4.80
C SER A 107 0.45 -20.59 4.27
N GLY A 108 -0.18 -21.50 3.52
CA GLY A 108 -1.47 -21.27 2.89
C GLY A 108 -1.40 -20.67 1.48
N TYR A 109 -0.24 -20.27 0.97
CA TYR A 109 -0.15 -19.73 -0.40
C TYR A 109 -0.73 -20.68 -1.45
N THR A 110 -0.50 -21.98 -1.32
CA THR A 110 -0.99 -22.97 -2.29
C THR A 110 -2.52 -22.93 -2.47
N SER A 111 -3.30 -22.50 -1.47
CA SER A 111 -4.77 -22.40 -1.63
C SER A 111 -5.22 -21.18 -2.43
N VAL A 112 -4.35 -20.19 -2.62
CA VAL A 112 -4.63 -18.91 -3.32
C VAL A 112 -3.69 -18.67 -4.50
N ALA A 113 -2.78 -19.60 -4.80
CA ALA A 113 -1.75 -19.44 -5.83
C ALA A 113 -2.32 -19.14 -7.23
N ALA A 114 -3.53 -19.63 -7.53
CA ALA A 114 -4.22 -19.39 -8.79
C ALA A 114 -4.67 -17.92 -8.95
N ASP A 115 -4.87 -17.20 -7.85
CA ASP A 115 -5.29 -15.79 -7.86
C ASP A 115 -4.14 -14.84 -8.22
N PHE A 116 -2.90 -15.34 -8.21
CA PHE A 116 -1.68 -14.57 -8.49
C PHE A 116 -1.01 -14.96 -9.83
N ALA A 117 -1.69 -15.76 -10.65
CA ALA A 117 -1.19 -16.11 -11.97
C ALA A 117 -1.27 -14.89 -12.90
N ALA A 118 -0.13 -14.45 -13.42
CA ALA A 118 -0.09 -13.38 -14.42
C ALA A 118 -0.97 -13.73 -15.62
N SER A 119 -1.66 -12.73 -16.16
CA SER A 119 -2.49 -12.86 -17.36
C SER A 119 -2.10 -11.78 -18.37
N ASP A 120 -2.59 -11.89 -19.60
CA ASP A 120 -2.36 -10.88 -20.64
C ASP A 120 -2.90 -9.48 -20.28
N GLN A 121 -3.66 -9.36 -19.18
CA GLN A 121 -4.28 -8.12 -18.71
C GLN A 121 -3.75 -7.62 -17.35
N ASN A 122 -2.96 -8.43 -16.63
CA ASN A 122 -2.48 -8.10 -15.30
C ASN A 122 -1.06 -8.67 -15.11
N LYS A 123 -0.10 -7.77 -14.79
CA LYS A 123 1.32 -8.09 -14.63
C LYS A 123 1.65 -8.60 -13.21
N GLY A 124 0.68 -8.66 -12.28
CA GLY A 124 0.83 -9.31 -10.97
C GLY A 124 -0.33 -9.06 -9.99
N LEU A 125 0.01 -8.65 -8.76
CA LEU A 125 -0.93 -8.18 -7.75
C LEU A 125 -1.49 -6.81 -8.15
N GLU A 126 -2.76 -6.56 -7.82
CA GLU A 126 -3.41 -5.26 -8.00
C GLU A 126 -4.06 -4.87 -6.66
N GLY A 127 -3.91 -3.61 -6.26
CA GLY A 127 -4.37 -3.06 -4.97
C GLY A 127 -5.68 -2.30 -5.01
#